data_AF-A0A2T6JEF6-F1
#
_entry.id   AF-A0A2T6JEF6-F1
#
_cell.length_a   1.000
_cell.length_b   1.000
_cell.length_c   1.000
_cell.angle_alpha   90.00
_cell.angle_beta   90.00
_cell.angle_gamma   90.00
#
_symmetry.space_group_name_H-M   'P 1'
#
loop_
_entity.id
_entity.type
_entity.pdbx_description
1 polymer ?
#
loop_
_entity_poly.entity_id
_entity_poly.type
_entity_poly.pdbx_seq_one_letter_code
_entity_poly.pdbx_strand_id
1 'polypeptide(L)'
;MTADHYAALGLAANASLADVKKAFRQKASFYHPDRNDAPDAAQRFAQVQKAYEVLSDDDARQAYDDNRRRNLLDDPLQTAQEIWQAYSARILSSSSSPL
;
A
#
# COMPACT_ATOMS: atom_id res chain seq x y z
N MET A 1 7.22 -4.89 0.04
CA MET A 1 6.70 -4.70 1.42
C MET A 1 5.38 -3.98 1.29
N THR A 2 4.30 -4.64 1.68
CA THR A 2 2.92 -4.14 1.65
C THR A 2 2.83 -2.86 2.49
N ALA A 3 2.49 -1.74 1.85
CA ALA A 3 2.48 -0.44 2.50
C ALA A 3 1.16 -0.29 3.30
N ASP A 4 1.21 -0.58 4.61
CA ASP A 4 0.13 -0.28 5.56
C ASP A 4 -0.20 1.24 5.47
N HIS A 5 -1.49 1.58 5.34
CA HIS A 5 -1.92 2.98 5.19
C HIS A 5 -1.54 3.85 6.39
N TYR A 6 -1.59 3.28 7.60
CA TYR A 6 -1.11 3.96 8.79
C TYR A 6 0.40 4.16 8.74
N ALA A 7 1.16 3.15 8.30
CA ALA A 7 2.62 3.28 8.14
C ALA A 7 3.01 4.31 7.08
N ALA A 8 2.29 4.39 5.96
CA ALA A 8 2.48 5.41 4.94
C ALA A 8 2.32 6.83 5.53
N LEU A 9 1.37 7.01 6.45
CA LEU A 9 1.19 8.25 7.20
C LEU A 9 2.10 8.38 8.44
N GLY A 10 2.82 7.33 8.83
CA GLY A 10 3.64 7.30 10.05
C GLY A 10 2.79 7.33 11.33
N LEU A 11 1.63 6.69 11.30
CA LEU A 11 0.65 6.65 12.36
C LEU A 11 0.49 5.23 12.93
N ALA A 12 -0.06 5.15 14.14
CA ALA A 12 -0.55 3.90 14.69
C ALA A 12 -2.01 3.66 14.26
N ALA A 13 -2.47 2.40 14.29
CA ALA A 13 -3.83 2.03 13.87
C ALA A 13 -4.94 2.70 14.71
N ASN A 14 -4.65 3.13 15.94
CA ASN A 14 -5.57 3.87 16.81
C ASN A 14 -5.59 5.39 16.57
N ALA A 15 -4.91 5.89 15.53
CA ALA A 15 -4.84 7.32 15.24
C ALA A 15 -6.23 7.91 14.95
N SER A 16 -6.47 9.13 15.43
CA SER A 16 -7.73 9.83 15.17
C SER A 16 -7.80 10.34 13.72
N LEU A 17 -8.99 10.68 13.24
CA LEU A 17 -9.16 11.36 11.95
C LEU A 17 -8.37 12.67 11.88
N ALA A 18 -8.23 13.37 13.01
CA ALA A 18 -7.43 14.59 13.09
C ALA A 18 -5.93 14.30 12.86
N ASP A 19 -5.41 13.19 13.41
CA ASP A 19 -4.03 12.75 13.20
C ASP A 19 -3.79 12.36 11.75
N VAL A 20 -4.72 11.60 11.13
CA VAL A 20 -4.70 11.24 9.71
C VAL A 20 -4.59 12.49 8.83
N LYS A 21 -5.48 13.46 9.05
CA LYS A 21 -5.50 14.74 8.31
C LYS A 21 -4.21 15.53 8.52
N LYS A 22 -3.66 15.55 9.74
CA LYS A 22 -2.41 16.25 10.06
C LYS A 22 -1.22 15.60 9.36
N ALA A 23 -1.08 14.28 9.47
CA ALA A 23 0.00 13.53 8.85
C ALA A 23 -0.01 13.64 7.33
N PHE A 24 -1.20 13.56 6.70
CA PHE A 24 -1.36 13.75 5.27
C PHE A 24 -0.84 15.12 4.83
N ARG A 25 -1.28 16.21 5.45
CA ARG A 25 -0.82 17.57 5.07
C ARG A 25 0.70 17.73 5.18
N GLN A 26 1.30 17.19 6.25
CA GLN A 26 2.75 17.25 6.46
C GLN A 26 3.51 16.47 5.38
N LYS A 27 3.08 15.23 5.10
CA LYS A 27 3.76 14.36 4.14
C LYS A 27 3.50 14.77 2.69
N ALA A 28 2.30 15.22 2.34
CA ALA A 28 1.98 15.73 1.03
C ALA A 28 2.84 16.96 0.68
N SER A 29 3.05 17.87 1.65
CA SER A 29 3.96 19.01 1.49
C SER A 29 5.42 18.55 1.33
N PHE A 30 5.84 17.54 2.10
CA PHE A 30 7.21 17.01 2.07
C PHE A 30 7.55 16.24 0.78
N TYR A 31 6.59 15.51 0.21
CA TYR A 31 6.78 14.70 -1.00
C TYR A 31 6.26 15.37 -2.28
N HIS A 32 5.82 16.63 -2.23
CA HIS A 32 5.25 17.31 -3.39
C HIS A 32 6.26 17.37 -4.56
N PRO A 33 5.88 16.97 -5.79
CA PRO A 33 6.81 16.92 -6.92
C PRO A 33 7.44 18.27 -7.26
N ASP A 34 6.72 19.39 -7.07
CA ASP A 34 7.28 20.72 -7.32
C ASP A 34 8.37 21.16 -6.33
N ARG A 35 8.56 20.44 -5.22
CA ARG A 35 9.46 20.85 -4.13
C ARG A 35 10.43 19.75 -3.70
N ASN A 36 10.31 18.57 -4.27
CA ASN A 36 11.10 17.40 -3.89
C ASN A 36 11.49 16.60 -5.13
N ASP A 37 12.76 16.73 -5.52
CA ASP A 37 13.35 16.08 -6.69
C ASP A 37 13.87 14.66 -6.40
N ALA A 38 13.60 14.12 -5.20
CA ALA A 38 14.02 12.76 -4.87
C ALA A 38 13.33 11.75 -5.81
N PRO A 39 14.06 10.72 -6.29
CA PRO A 39 13.52 9.77 -7.26
C PRO A 39 12.31 8.98 -6.73
N ASP A 40 12.13 8.91 -5.41
CA ASP A 40 11.00 8.24 -4.74
C ASP A 40 9.89 9.21 -4.28
N ALA A 41 10.03 10.53 -4.48
CA ALA A 41 9.07 11.53 -4.01
C ALA A 41 7.67 11.30 -4.58
N ALA A 42 7.55 11.10 -5.90
CA ALA A 42 6.27 10.83 -6.56
C ALA A 42 5.61 9.54 -6.05
N GLN A 43 6.40 8.48 -5.85
CA GLN A 43 5.91 7.21 -5.30
C GLN A 43 5.38 7.40 -3.87
N ARG A 44 6.13 8.09 -3.02
CA ARG A 44 5.72 8.34 -1.63
C ARG A 44 4.52 9.27 -1.54
N PHE A 45 4.43 10.26 -2.42
CA PHE A 45 3.27 11.14 -2.52
C PHE A 45 2.01 10.34 -2.88
N ALA A 46 2.09 9.47 -3.88
CA ALA A 46 0.97 8.59 -4.25
C ALA A 46 0.57 7.64 -3.11
N GLN A 47 1.53 7.09 -2.36
CA GLN A 47 1.24 6.27 -1.17
C GLN A 47 0.52 7.06 -0.07
N VAL A 48 0.95 8.30 0.18
CA VAL A 48 0.34 9.21 1.16
C VAL A 48 -1.07 9.61 0.75
N GLN A 49 -1.31 9.86 -0.55
CA GLN A 49 -2.65 10.12 -1.08
C GLN A 49 -3.57 8.92 -0.88
N LYS A 50 -3.15 7.73 -1.32
CA LYS A 50 -3.96 6.51 -1.18
C LYS A 50 -4.28 6.19 0.28
N ALA A 51 -3.32 6.39 1.18
CA ALA A 51 -3.55 6.22 2.61
C ALA A 51 -4.58 7.21 3.17
N TYR A 52 -4.53 8.47 2.73
CA TYR A 52 -5.51 9.47 3.14
C TYR A 52 -6.91 9.18 2.59
N GLU A 53 -7.03 8.78 1.33
CA GLU A 53 -8.31 8.40 0.70
C GLU A 53 -9.03 7.31 1.50
N VAL A 54 -8.30 6.30 1.98
CA VAL A 54 -8.88 5.21 2.77
C VAL A 54 -9.11 5.62 4.23
N LEU A 55 -8.14 6.26 4.89
CA LEU A 55 -8.21 6.51 6.34
C LEU A 55 -9.00 7.76 6.73
N SER A 56 -9.34 8.62 5.77
CA SER A 56 -10.11 9.86 6.04
C SER A 56 -11.62 9.71 5.87
N ASP A 57 -12.06 8.61 5.27
CA ASP A 57 -13.46 8.21 5.14
C ASP A 57 -13.77 7.10 6.16
N ASP A 58 -14.78 7.30 6.98
CA ASP A 58 -15.06 6.41 8.11
C ASP A 58 -15.48 5.01 7.64
N ASP A 59 -16.26 4.90 6.56
CA ASP A 59 -16.73 3.63 6.02
C ASP A 59 -15.58 2.85 5.35
N ALA A 60 -14.77 3.53 4.53
CA ALA A 60 -13.60 2.93 3.88
C ALA A 60 -12.55 2.49 4.92
N ARG A 61 -12.34 3.31 5.96
CA ARG A 61 -11.44 2.97 7.06
C ARG A 61 -11.94 1.76 7.84
N GLN A 62 -13.23 1.68 8.15
CA GLN A 62 -13.80 0.53 8.84
C GLN A 62 -13.65 -0.75 8.01
N ALA A 63 -13.91 -0.69 6.71
CA ALA A 63 -13.72 -1.83 5.81
C ALA A 63 -12.24 -2.26 5.71
N TYR A 64 -11.32 -1.29 5.67
CA TYR A 64 -9.88 -1.53 5.69
C TYR A 64 -9.44 -2.18 7.01
N ASP A 65 -9.86 -1.64 8.16
CA ASP A 65 -9.51 -2.14 9.49
C ASP A 65 -10.13 -3.55 9.72
N ASP A 66 -11.33 -3.81 9.21
CA ASP A 66 -11.96 -5.14 9.22
C ASP A 66 -11.18 -6.15 8.38
N ASN A 67 -10.76 -5.76 7.17
CA ASN A 67 -9.93 -6.61 6.32
C ASN A 67 -8.58 -6.88 6.98
N ARG A 68 -7.90 -5.85 7.49
CA ARG A 68 -6.61 -5.93 8.18
C ARG A 68 -6.64 -6.80 9.43
N ARG A 69 -7.77 -6.83 10.16
CA ARG A 69 -7.96 -7.73 11.31
C ARG A 69 -8.26 -9.17 10.92
N ARG A 70 -8.93 -9.39 9.78
CA ARG A 70 -9.32 -10.72 9.28
C ARG A 70 -8.22 -11.42 8.50
N ASN A 71 -7.39 -10.66 7.79
CA ASN A 71 -6.32 -11.19 6.97
C ASN A 71 -5.04 -11.39 7.79
N LEU A 72 -4.52 -12.62 7.81
CA LEU A 72 -3.12 -12.93 8.18
C LEU A 72 -2.12 -12.58 7.05
N LEU A 73 -2.61 -12.11 5.89
CA LEU A 73 -1.83 -11.77 4.69
C LEU A 73 -2.19 -10.35 4.24
N ASP A 74 -1.24 -9.43 4.40
CA ASP A 74 -1.42 -7.98 4.23
C ASP A 74 -1.83 -7.52 2.81
N ASP A 75 -1.70 -8.35 1.77
CA ASP A 75 -2.14 -8.03 0.40
C ASP A 75 -2.55 -9.29 -0.38
N PRO A 76 -3.84 -9.67 -0.35
CA PRO A 76 -4.32 -10.93 -0.93
C PRO A 76 -4.27 -10.93 -2.47
N LEU A 77 -4.36 -9.77 -3.13
CA LEU A 77 -4.33 -9.69 -4.59
C LEU A 77 -2.90 -9.77 -5.12
N GLN A 78 -1.97 -9.04 -4.50
CA GLN A 78 -0.55 -9.18 -4.83
C GLN A 78 -0.06 -10.60 -4.54
N THR A 79 -0.45 -11.17 -3.39
CA THR A 79 -0.10 -12.56 -3.04
C THR A 79 -0.67 -13.54 -4.06
N ALA A 80 -1.93 -13.37 -4.49
CA ALA A 80 -2.52 -14.20 -5.55
C ALA A 80 -1.80 -14.05 -6.90
N GLN A 81 -1.41 -12.82 -7.26
CA GLN A 81 -0.64 -12.55 -8.48
C GLN A 81 0.74 -13.20 -8.44
N GLU A 82 1.45 -13.10 -7.32
CA GLU A 82 2.76 -13.72 -7.11
C GLU A 82 2.69 -15.25 -7.17
N ILE A 83 1.68 -15.85 -6.52
CA ILE A 83 1.43 -17.29 -6.57
C ILE A 83 1.13 -17.74 -8.01
N TRP A 84 0.29 -17.00 -8.74
CA TRP A 84 -0.03 -17.30 -10.13
C TRP A 84 1.18 -17.20 -11.05
N GLN A 85 1.98 -16.13 -10.90
CA GLN A 85 3.22 -15.96 -11.64
C GLN A 85 4.22 -17.09 -11.35
N ALA A 86 4.43 -17.45 -10.09
CA ALA A 86 5.33 -18.55 -9.70
C ALA A 86 4.87 -19.92 -10.23
N TYR A 87 3.58 -20.21 -10.17
CA TYR A 87 2.97 -21.41 -10.75
C TYR A 87 3.19 -21.47 -12.28
N SER A 88 2.87 -20.38 -12.98
CA SER A 88 2.99 -20.31 -14.44
C SER A 88 4.44 -20.43 -14.92
N ALA A 89 5.39 -19.80 -14.23
CA ALA A 89 6.82 -19.89 -14.54
C ALA A 89 7.36 -21.32 -14.38
N ARG A 90 6.88 -22.05 -13.36
CA ARG A 90 7.28 -23.43 -13.10
C ARG A 90 6.73 -24.42 -14.14
N ILE A 91 5.53 -24.19 -14.65
CA ILE A 91 4.94 -25.08 -15.67
C ILE A 91 5.51 -24.77 -17.06
N LEU A 92 5.69 -23.49 -17.41
CA LEU A 92 6.25 -23.11 -18.70
C LEU A 92 7.74 -23.47 -18.83
N SER A 93 8.53 -23.43 -17.75
CA SER A 93 9.96 -23.85 -17.81
C SER A 93 10.14 -25.37 -17.91
N SER A 94 9.15 -26.16 -17.50
CA SER A 94 9.19 -27.63 -17.60
C SER A 94 8.97 -28.18 -19.02
N SER A 95 8.70 -27.31 -20.00
CA SER A 95 8.39 -27.69 -21.39
C SER A 95 9.51 -27.47 -22.41
N SER A 96 10.70 -27.02 -21.99
CA SER A 96 11.88 -26.93 -22.86
C SER A 96 12.92 -28.00 -22.52
N SER A 97 12.75 -29.18 -23.11
CA SER A 97 13.86 -30.09 -23.42
C SER A 97 13.73 -30.49 -24.88
N PRO A 98 14.55 -29.92 -25.79
CA PRO A 98 14.76 -30.53 -27.09
C PRO A 98 15.89 -31.57 -27.00
N LEU A 99 15.72 -32.61 -27.82
CA LEU A 99 16.58 -33.78 -28.04
C LEU A 99 18.03 -33.42 -28.40
#